data_AF-A0A511Z6Y6-F1
#
_entry.id   AF-A0A511Z6Y6-F1
#
_cell.length_a   1.000
_cell.length_b   1.000
_cell.length_c   1.000
_cell.angle_alpha   90.00
_cell.angle_beta   90.00
_cell.angle_gamma   90.00
#
_symmetry.space_group_name_H-M   'P 1'
#
loop_
_entity.id
_entity.type
_entity.pdbx_description
1 polymer ?
#
loop_
_entity_poly.entity_id
_entity_poly.type
_entity_poly.pdbx_seq_one_letter_code
_entity_poly.pdbx_strand_id
1 'polypeptide(L)'
;MHVLLDQTLGIPIPPEISASIREMKLKKGRDMKEFLSKKENNRIKSSLPLLKRTLETEVEEMGVYLKKHQKVLYIFDGNTTDAQLLKRVRNWYLPETVLQLVDGAKHRAYAYYLLKLLEEGYALSSSLPPPNGFIISGRSKIGNSSYYKIGRKSKEKNFYLQDSSSGKMHKAPSPDILINNLVKLDPDAEYVAVGNIDLPTNANVSYEPLHKWAMPNSVSYLSIFPLPERSDDK
;
A
#
# COMPACT_ATOMS: atom_id res chain seq x y z
N MET A 1 1.51 6.55 18.95
CA MET A 1 0.39 6.23 18.02
C MET A 1 0.51 4.76 17.65
N HIS A 2 -0.58 4.02 17.55
CA HIS A 2 -0.56 2.62 17.11
C HIS A 2 -0.86 2.52 15.62
N VAL A 3 -0.18 1.65 14.90
CA VAL A 3 -0.42 1.39 13.48
C VAL A 3 -1.29 0.14 13.34
N LEU A 4 -2.39 0.26 12.60
CA LEU A 4 -3.12 -0.89 12.08
C LEU A 4 -2.83 -0.97 10.59
N LEU A 5 -2.36 -2.12 10.10
CA LEU A 5 -1.98 -2.32 8.70
C LEU A 5 -2.76 -3.49 8.10
N ASP A 6 -3.48 -3.27 7.00
CA ASP A 6 -4.15 -4.34 6.27
C ASP A 6 -3.14 -5.34 5.72
N GLN A 7 -3.36 -6.61 6.06
CA GLN A 7 -2.47 -7.70 5.67
C GLN A 7 -2.21 -7.65 4.17
N THR A 8 -3.22 -7.49 3.30
CA THR A 8 -3.05 -7.57 1.83
C THR A 8 -2.07 -6.59 1.20
N LEU A 9 -1.72 -5.50 1.89
CA LEU A 9 -0.80 -4.49 1.37
C LEU A 9 0.65 -4.97 1.30
N GLY A 10 1.06 -5.84 2.24
CA GLY A 10 2.40 -6.43 2.25
C GLY A 10 3.54 -5.46 2.45
N ILE A 11 3.25 -4.32 3.05
CA ILE A 11 4.25 -3.34 3.46
C ILE A 11 5.01 -3.92 4.67
N PRO A 12 6.35 -3.97 4.64
CA PRO A 12 7.12 -4.34 5.82
C PRO A 12 7.00 -3.25 6.89
N ILE A 13 6.90 -3.68 8.14
CA ILE A 13 6.81 -2.78 9.29
C ILE A 13 8.17 -2.74 9.97
N PRO A 14 8.78 -1.56 10.15
CA PRO A 14 9.97 -1.41 10.97
C PRO A 14 9.75 -1.96 12.40
N PRO A 15 10.71 -2.70 12.97
CA PRO A 15 10.55 -3.40 14.25
C PRO A 15 10.27 -2.48 15.45
N GLU A 16 10.63 -1.21 15.35
CA GLU A 16 10.45 -0.18 16.38
C GLU A 16 9.00 0.35 16.43
N ILE A 17 8.18 0.09 15.42
CA ILE A 17 6.82 0.60 15.33
C ILE A 17 5.85 -0.33 16.04
N SER A 18 5.09 0.22 16.99
CA SER A 18 3.93 -0.48 17.56
C SER A 18 2.83 -0.63 16.51
N ALA A 19 2.77 -1.81 15.89
CA ALA A 19 1.82 -2.11 14.83
C ALA A 19 1.11 -3.45 15.01
N SER A 20 -0.13 -3.51 14.56
CA SER A 20 -0.92 -4.73 14.40
C SER A 20 -1.20 -4.99 12.93
N ILE A 21 -1.04 -6.23 12.49
CA ILE A 21 -1.49 -6.66 11.17
C ILE A 21 -2.97 -7.04 11.24
N ARG A 22 -3.80 -6.37 10.45
CA ARG A 22 -5.20 -6.75 10.28
C ARG A 22 -5.31 -7.86 9.25
N GLU A 23 -5.50 -9.09 9.73
CA GLU A 23 -5.60 -10.26 8.86
C GLU A 23 -6.80 -10.21 7.91
N MET A 24 -6.61 -10.75 6.70
CA MET A 24 -7.66 -10.84 5.69
C MET A 24 -8.53 -12.08 5.92
N LYS A 25 -9.85 -11.91 5.95
CA LYS A 25 -10.79 -13.04 6.07
C LYS A 25 -11.11 -13.62 4.70
N LEU A 26 -10.80 -14.89 4.49
CA LEU A 26 -11.18 -15.63 3.28
C LEU A 26 -12.42 -16.48 3.51
N LYS A 27 -13.19 -16.71 2.44
CA LYS A 27 -14.31 -17.68 2.47
C LYS A 27 -13.79 -19.05 2.90
N LYS A 28 -14.59 -19.74 3.72
CA LYS A 28 -14.26 -21.06 4.30
C LYS A 28 -13.07 -21.03 5.28
N GLY A 29 -12.78 -19.88 5.90
CA GLY A 29 -11.82 -19.76 7.01
C GLY A 29 -10.37 -20.07 6.64
N ARG A 30 -9.98 -19.86 5.37
CA ARG A 30 -8.62 -20.16 4.90
C ARG A 30 -7.65 -19.05 5.31
N ASP A 31 -6.43 -19.43 5.67
CA ASP A 31 -5.32 -18.48 5.79
C ASP A 31 -4.91 -17.93 4.41
N MET A 32 -4.60 -16.64 4.36
CA MET A 32 -4.23 -15.96 3.13
C MET A 32 -2.87 -16.44 2.60
N LYS A 33 -1.86 -16.55 3.47
CA LYS A 33 -0.50 -16.91 3.05
C LYS A 33 -0.48 -18.34 2.51
N GLU A 34 -1.16 -19.26 3.19
CA GLU A 34 -1.31 -20.66 2.77
C GLU A 34 -2.10 -20.79 1.46
N PHE A 35 -3.18 -20.02 1.30
CA PHE A 35 -3.96 -20.07 0.06
C PHE A 35 -3.15 -19.56 -1.14
N LEU A 36 -2.34 -18.52 -0.95
CA LEU A 36 -1.51 -17.93 -2.00
C LEU A 36 -0.36 -18.85 -2.41
N SER A 37 0.35 -19.44 -1.45
CA SER A 37 1.47 -20.36 -1.74
C SER A 37 1.00 -21.58 -2.57
N LYS A 38 -0.18 -22.13 -2.26
CA LYS A 38 -0.80 -23.23 -3.03
C LYS A 38 -1.20 -22.84 -4.45
N LYS A 39 -1.34 -21.54 -4.75
CA LYS A 39 -1.85 -21.05 -6.02
C LYS A 39 -0.80 -20.33 -6.87
N GLU A 40 0.34 -19.93 -6.32
CA GLU A 40 1.37 -19.14 -6.97
C GLU A 40 1.86 -19.76 -8.30
N ASN A 41 2.06 -21.08 -8.31
CA ASN A 41 2.56 -21.82 -9.48
C ASN A 41 1.45 -22.26 -10.47
N ASN A 42 0.18 -21.97 -10.17
CA ASN A 42 -0.91 -22.40 -11.04
C ASN A 42 -0.95 -21.57 -12.32
N ARG A 43 -0.97 -22.26 -13.46
CA ARG A 43 -1.12 -21.63 -14.79
C ARG A 43 -2.50 -21.03 -14.98
N ILE A 44 -3.53 -21.65 -14.39
CA ILE A 44 -4.91 -21.15 -14.43
C ILE A 44 -5.08 -20.12 -13.32
N LYS A 45 -5.34 -18.87 -13.71
CA LYS A 45 -5.60 -17.78 -12.76
C LYS A 45 -6.96 -17.98 -12.09
N SER A 46 -7.01 -17.74 -10.79
CA SER A 46 -8.25 -17.77 -10.00
C SER A 46 -8.36 -16.51 -9.15
N SER A 47 -9.57 -16.14 -8.74
CA SER A 47 -9.77 -14.99 -7.86
C SER A 47 -9.56 -15.36 -6.39
N LEU A 48 -9.00 -14.44 -5.60
CA LEU A 48 -8.98 -14.56 -4.15
C LEU A 48 -10.43 -14.60 -3.62
N PRO A 49 -10.85 -15.62 -2.87
CA PRO A 49 -12.22 -15.75 -2.40
C PRO A 49 -12.44 -14.93 -1.13
N LEU A 50 -12.50 -13.61 -1.29
CA LEU A 50 -12.63 -12.67 -0.18
C LEU A 50 -13.98 -12.76 0.52
N LEU A 51 -13.95 -12.61 1.85
CA LEU A 51 -15.12 -12.34 2.67
C LEU A 51 -15.18 -10.83 2.93
N LYS A 52 -16.20 -10.16 2.40
CA LYS A 52 -16.42 -8.74 2.69
C LYS A 52 -16.83 -8.56 4.15
N ARG A 53 -16.36 -7.49 4.76
CA ARG A 53 -16.71 -7.10 6.14
C ARG A 53 -17.96 -6.22 6.16
N THR A 54 -18.70 -6.29 7.26
CA THR A 54 -19.87 -5.43 7.51
C THR A 54 -19.47 -4.22 8.35
N LEU A 55 -20.34 -3.21 8.44
CA LEU A 55 -20.10 -2.01 9.26
C LEU A 55 -19.93 -2.38 10.73
N GLU A 56 -20.76 -3.28 11.23
CA GLU A 56 -20.73 -3.74 12.63
C GLU A 56 -19.39 -4.39 12.95
N THR A 57 -18.90 -5.25 12.05
CA THR A 57 -17.59 -5.91 12.19
C THR A 57 -16.45 -4.89 12.21
N GLU A 58 -16.53 -3.86 11.38
CA GLU A 58 -15.53 -2.78 11.32
C GLU A 58 -15.55 -1.92 12.58
N VAL A 59 -16.73 -1.55 13.09
CA VAL A 59 -16.88 -0.78 14.33
C VAL A 59 -16.35 -1.58 15.52
N GLU A 60 -16.69 -2.87 15.62
CA GLU A 60 -16.21 -3.74 16.69
C GLU A 60 -14.68 -3.89 16.66
N GLU A 61 -14.10 -4.23 15.50
CA GLU A 61 -12.66 -4.40 15.37
C GLU A 61 -11.93 -3.07 15.66
N MET A 62 -12.36 -1.93 15.09
CA MET A 62 -11.75 -0.63 15.38
C MET A 62 -11.89 -0.24 16.85
N GLY A 63 -13.06 -0.47 17.45
CA GLY A 63 -13.33 -0.16 18.85
C GLY A 63 -12.39 -0.87 19.82
N VAL A 64 -11.93 -2.09 19.50
CA VAL A 64 -10.93 -2.81 20.31
C VAL A 64 -9.58 -2.09 20.31
N TYR A 65 -9.12 -1.62 19.15
CA TYR A 65 -7.84 -0.89 19.07
C TYR A 65 -7.92 0.47 19.77
N LEU A 66 -9.05 1.16 19.61
CA LEU A 66 -9.21 2.53 20.14
C LEU A 66 -9.43 2.54 21.65
N LYS A 67 -9.96 1.47 22.24
CA LYS A 67 -9.96 1.28 23.70
C LYS A 67 -8.56 1.10 24.28
N LYS A 68 -7.63 0.52 23.51
CA LYS A 68 -6.25 0.25 23.93
C LYS A 68 -5.28 1.39 23.60
N HIS A 69 -5.60 2.17 22.56
CA HIS A 69 -4.68 3.15 22.00
C HIS A 69 -5.38 4.49 21.78
N GLN A 70 -4.78 5.57 22.27
CA GLN A 70 -5.32 6.93 22.16
C GLN A 70 -5.35 7.47 20.72
N LYS A 71 -4.48 6.96 19.83
CA LYS A 71 -4.41 7.33 18.42
C LYS A 71 -4.05 6.12 17.58
N VAL A 72 -4.79 5.91 16.50
CA VAL A 72 -4.59 4.82 15.53
C VAL A 72 -4.40 5.40 14.14
N LEU A 73 -3.31 5.03 13.48
CA LEU A 73 -3.15 5.18 12.04
C LEU A 73 -3.56 3.85 11.38
N TYR A 74 -4.68 3.85 10.67
CA TYR A 74 -5.12 2.70 9.91
C TYR A 74 -4.74 2.84 8.43
N ILE A 75 -3.74 2.07 8.03
CA ILE A 75 -3.32 1.90 6.64
C ILE A 75 -4.10 0.72 6.05
N PHE A 76 -5.16 1.01 5.30
CA PHE A 76 -6.10 0.04 4.78
C PHE A 76 -5.91 -0.21 3.28
N ASP A 77 -6.39 -1.35 2.80
CA ASP A 77 -6.47 -1.68 1.38
C ASP A 77 -7.87 -1.34 0.87
N GLY A 78 -7.99 -0.24 0.11
CA GLY A 78 -9.27 0.24 -0.43
C GLY A 78 -9.95 -0.71 -1.42
N ASN A 79 -9.29 -1.78 -1.86
CA ASN A 79 -9.97 -2.83 -2.63
C ASN A 79 -10.75 -3.75 -1.71
N THR A 80 -10.20 -4.11 -0.55
CA THR A 80 -10.76 -5.12 0.36
C THR A 80 -11.60 -4.53 1.47
N THR A 81 -11.36 -3.26 1.78
CA THR A 81 -11.99 -2.51 2.86
C THR A 81 -12.74 -1.32 2.26
N ASP A 82 -14.00 -1.13 2.64
CA ASP A 82 -14.81 -0.02 2.11
C ASP A 82 -14.38 1.31 2.75
N ALA A 83 -13.75 2.18 1.96
CA ALA A 83 -13.29 3.49 2.41
C ALA A 83 -14.42 4.40 2.91
N GLN A 84 -15.63 4.30 2.33
CA GLN A 84 -16.78 5.10 2.77
C GLN A 84 -17.29 4.62 4.12
N LEU A 85 -17.28 3.30 4.32
CA LEU A 85 -17.60 2.69 5.60
C LEU A 85 -16.62 3.16 6.67
N LEU A 86 -15.30 3.09 6.42
CA LEU A 86 -14.30 3.59 7.37
C LEU A 86 -14.45 5.08 7.68
N LYS A 87 -14.80 5.90 6.68
CA LYS A 87 -15.13 7.32 6.90
C LYS A 87 -16.35 7.48 7.80
N ARG A 88 -17.40 6.66 7.67
CA ARG A 88 -18.55 6.67 8.58
C ARG A 88 -18.15 6.25 9.99
N VAL A 89 -17.33 5.21 10.14
CA VAL A 89 -16.79 4.79 11.45
C VAL A 89 -16.05 5.95 12.11
N ARG A 90 -15.14 6.59 11.36
CA ARG A 90 -14.38 7.76 11.82
C ARG A 90 -15.29 8.92 12.19
N ASN A 91 -16.31 9.23 11.40
CA ASN A 91 -17.12 10.45 11.60
C ASN A 91 -18.22 10.28 12.65
N TRP A 92 -18.79 9.09 12.83
CA TRP A 92 -19.97 8.87 13.69
C TRP A 92 -19.63 8.27 15.05
N TYR A 93 -18.55 7.50 15.13
CA TYR A 93 -18.23 6.74 16.34
C TYR A 93 -17.00 7.26 17.07
N LEU A 94 -16.20 8.14 16.44
CA LEU A 94 -14.90 8.56 16.93
C LEU A 94 -14.65 10.04 16.67
N PRO A 95 -13.91 10.76 17.53
CA PRO A 95 -13.39 12.08 17.16
C PRO A 95 -12.35 11.95 16.05
N GLU A 96 -12.30 12.89 15.09
CA GLU A 96 -11.37 12.87 13.95
C GLU A 96 -9.88 12.79 14.35
N THR A 97 -9.54 13.17 15.57
CA THR A 97 -8.17 13.21 16.11
C THR A 97 -7.64 11.84 16.56
N VAL A 98 -8.48 10.80 16.55
CA VAL A 98 -8.16 9.47 17.13
C VAL A 98 -7.89 8.43 16.04
N LEU A 99 -8.51 8.53 14.86
CA LEU A 99 -8.37 7.56 13.77
C LEU A 99 -7.97 8.26 12.45
N GLN A 100 -6.70 8.08 12.07
CA GLN A 100 -6.18 8.51 10.78
C GLN A 100 -6.30 7.36 9.77
N LEU A 101 -6.72 7.66 8.54
CA LEU A 101 -6.98 6.67 7.50
C LEU A 101 -6.10 6.92 6.29
N VAL A 102 -5.39 5.89 5.83
CA VAL A 102 -4.55 5.93 4.61
C VAL A 102 -4.91 4.75 3.71
N ASP A 103 -5.29 5.03 2.45
CA ASP A 103 -5.53 4.00 1.44
C ASP A 103 -4.19 3.53 0.85
N GLY A 104 -3.59 2.52 1.49
CA GLY A 104 -2.30 1.94 1.10
C GLY A 104 -2.36 1.16 -0.22
N ALA A 105 -3.54 0.89 -0.78
CA ALA A 105 -3.64 0.25 -2.10
C ALA A 105 -3.33 1.23 -3.23
N LYS A 106 -3.64 2.52 -3.02
CA LYS A 106 -3.32 3.59 -3.95
C LYS A 106 -1.96 4.24 -3.64
N HIS A 107 -1.63 4.36 -2.36
CA HIS A 107 -0.51 5.16 -1.90
C HIS A 107 0.44 4.33 -1.04
N ARG A 108 0.94 3.22 -1.59
CA ARG A 108 1.70 2.24 -0.82
C ARG A 108 3.08 2.75 -0.39
N ALA A 109 3.80 3.41 -1.29
CA ALA A 109 5.10 4.01 -0.97
C ALA A 109 4.96 5.14 0.06
N TYR A 110 3.91 5.95 -0.09
CA TYR A 110 3.55 6.97 0.88
C TYR A 110 3.26 6.36 2.27
N ALA A 111 2.47 5.27 2.31
CA ALA A 111 2.19 4.57 3.55
C ALA A 111 3.48 4.04 4.22
N TYR A 112 4.43 3.50 3.44
CA TYR A 112 5.72 3.08 3.96
C TYR A 112 6.56 4.26 4.47
N TYR A 113 6.56 5.39 3.75
CA TYR A 113 7.19 6.63 4.21
C TYR A 113 6.63 7.11 5.56
N LEU A 114 5.31 7.04 5.78
CA LEU A 114 4.71 7.35 7.08
C LEU A 114 5.20 6.43 8.20
N LEU A 115 5.45 5.15 7.90
CA LEU A 115 6.05 4.22 8.87
C LEU A 115 7.47 4.65 9.19
N LYS A 116 8.28 5.00 8.19
CA LYS A 116 9.65 5.51 8.39
C LYS A 116 9.68 6.77 9.25
N LEU A 117 8.78 7.73 9.00
CA LEU A 117 8.65 8.90 9.87
C LEU A 117 8.35 8.54 11.33
N LEU A 118 7.48 7.56 11.56
CA LEU A 118 7.14 7.12 12.92
C LEU A 118 8.30 6.42 13.63
N GLU A 119 9.08 5.64 12.89
CA GLU A 119 10.34 5.03 13.37
C GLU A 119 11.33 6.11 13.80
N GLU A 120 11.43 7.23 13.06
CA GLU A 120 12.24 8.40 13.39
C GLU A 120 11.66 9.26 14.54
N GLY A 121 10.52 8.86 15.13
CA GLY A 121 9.90 9.55 16.27
C GLY A 121 8.97 10.70 15.89
N TYR A 122 8.67 10.89 14.59
CA TYR A 122 7.75 11.93 14.14
C TYR A 122 6.31 11.67 14.64
N ALA A 123 5.68 12.69 15.22
CA ALA A 123 4.29 12.59 15.66
C ALA A 123 3.35 13.08 14.55
N LEU A 124 2.60 12.17 13.92
CA LEU A 124 1.51 12.50 12.99
C LEU A 124 0.35 13.17 13.75
N SER A 125 0.46 14.48 14.01
CA SER A 125 -0.42 15.18 14.95
C SER A 125 -1.76 15.60 14.35
N SER A 126 -1.85 15.89 13.05
CA SER A 126 -3.12 16.25 12.40
C SER A 126 -3.06 16.32 10.87
N SER A 127 -1.98 16.89 10.30
CA SER A 127 -1.81 16.97 8.86
C SER A 127 -0.90 15.86 8.35
N LEU A 128 -1.44 15.02 7.50
CA LEU A 128 -0.68 14.04 6.73
C LEU A 128 -0.14 14.72 5.46
N PRO A 129 1.10 14.44 5.04
CA PRO A 129 1.59 14.91 3.75
C PRO A 129 0.63 14.53 2.61
N PRO A 130 0.56 15.32 1.54
CA PRO A 130 -0.28 14.97 0.40
C PRO A 130 0.18 13.62 -0.18
N PRO A 131 -0.74 12.69 -0.47
CA PRO A 131 -0.39 11.37 -1.00
C PRO A 131 -0.11 11.42 -2.51
N ASN A 132 0.77 12.34 -2.91
CA ASN A 132 1.25 12.47 -4.29
C ASN A 132 2.20 11.32 -4.60
N GLY A 133 2.33 10.94 -5.87
CA GLY A 133 3.29 9.89 -6.23
C GLY A 133 2.94 9.18 -7.52
N PHE A 134 3.68 8.11 -7.79
CA PHE A 134 3.64 7.40 -9.05
C PHE A 134 3.39 5.91 -8.85
N ILE A 135 2.79 5.29 -9.85
CA ILE A 135 2.60 3.84 -9.89
C ILE A 135 3.16 3.31 -11.20
N ILE A 136 4.11 2.38 -11.12
CA ILE A 136 4.54 1.56 -12.26
C ILE A 136 3.81 0.23 -12.20
N SER A 137 3.23 -0.18 -13.33
CA SER A 137 2.46 -1.42 -13.45
C SER A 137 2.70 -2.10 -14.79
N GLY A 138 2.66 -3.44 -14.78
CA GLY A 138 2.63 -4.26 -16.00
C GLY A 138 1.34 -4.14 -16.81
N ARG A 139 0.37 -3.37 -16.32
CA ARG A 139 -0.92 -3.07 -16.97
C ARG A 139 -1.20 -1.57 -16.94
N SER A 140 -1.79 -1.05 -18.02
CA SER A 140 -2.21 0.36 -18.10
C SER A 140 -3.28 0.73 -17.07
N LYS A 141 -4.08 -0.23 -16.61
CA LYS A 141 -5.04 -0.07 -15.51
C LYS A 141 -5.07 -1.33 -14.64
N ILE A 142 -4.98 -1.16 -13.33
CA ILE A 142 -5.21 -2.22 -12.34
C ILE A 142 -6.64 -2.09 -11.84
N GLY A 143 -7.58 -2.79 -12.49
CA GLY A 143 -8.95 -2.91 -11.98
C GLY A 143 -9.07 -4.00 -10.90
N ASN A 144 -10.18 -4.00 -10.14
CA ASN A 144 -10.48 -4.96 -9.08
C ASN A 144 -10.29 -6.43 -9.53
N SER A 145 -10.71 -6.76 -10.76
CA SER A 145 -10.58 -8.12 -11.31
C SER A 145 -9.12 -8.56 -11.53
N SER A 146 -8.20 -7.61 -11.71
CA SER A 146 -6.76 -7.88 -11.81
C SER A 146 -6.11 -7.89 -10.43
N TYR A 147 -6.59 -7.03 -9.52
CA TYR A 147 -6.11 -6.95 -8.15
C TYR A 147 -6.23 -8.31 -7.44
N TYR A 148 -7.38 -8.97 -7.57
CA TYR A 148 -7.67 -10.24 -6.90
C TYR A 148 -7.24 -11.50 -7.64
N LYS A 149 -6.70 -11.37 -8.86
CA LYS A 149 -6.24 -12.54 -9.61
C LYS A 149 -4.97 -13.08 -8.97
N ILE A 150 -4.97 -14.39 -8.74
CA ILE A 150 -3.86 -15.18 -8.22
C ILE A 150 -3.48 -16.23 -9.25
N GLY A 151 -2.18 -16.53 -9.31
CA GLY A 151 -1.60 -17.51 -10.21
C GLY A 151 -0.31 -16.96 -10.80
N ARG A 152 0.27 -17.69 -11.75
CA ARG A 152 1.52 -17.30 -12.38
C ARG A 152 1.45 -15.89 -12.98
N LYS A 153 2.43 -15.04 -12.62
CA LYS A 153 2.63 -13.72 -13.26
C LYS A 153 2.86 -13.91 -14.76
N SER A 154 2.16 -13.13 -15.57
CA SER A 154 2.39 -13.13 -17.02
C SER A 154 3.64 -12.32 -17.31
N LYS A 155 4.53 -12.78 -18.20
CA LYS A 155 5.67 -11.98 -18.65
C LYS A 155 5.15 -10.70 -19.33
N GLU A 156 5.46 -9.55 -18.75
CA GLU A 156 5.04 -8.27 -19.31
C GLU A 156 5.99 -7.81 -20.41
N LYS A 157 5.42 -7.31 -21.51
CA LYS A 157 6.20 -6.71 -22.62
C LYS A 157 6.42 -5.20 -22.44
N ASN A 158 5.58 -4.58 -21.62
CA ASN A 158 5.58 -3.15 -21.39
C ASN A 158 5.12 -2.88 -19.96
N PHE A 159 5.59 -1.76 -19.43
CA PHE A 159 5.21 -1.18 -18.17
C PHE A 159 4.63 0.21 -18.39
N TYR A 160 3.79 0.64 -17.46
CA TYR A 160 3.08 1.90 -17.49
C TYR A 160 3.35 2.64 -16.18
N LEU A 161 3.87 3.85 -16.26
CA LEU A 161 4.00 4.79 -15.15
C LEU A 161 2.77 5.70 -15.17
N GLN A 162 2.04 5.75 -14.07
CA GLN A 162 0.92 6.66 -13.86
C GLN A 162 1.29 7.67 -12.77
N ASP A 163 1.16 8.95 -13.08
CA ASP A 163 1.23 10.03 -12.08
C ASP A 163 -0.15 10.18 -11.41
N SER A 164 -0.18 10.08 -10.09
CA SER A 164 -1.42 10.17 -9.30
C SER A 164 -2.03 11.56 -9.32
N SER A 165 -1.21 12.60 -9.55
CA SER A 165 -1.62 14.01 -9.51
C SER A 165 -2.21 14.45 -10.85
N SER A 166 -1.49 14.20 -11.94
CA SER A 166 -1.91 14.64 -13.29
C SER A 166 -2.72 13.59 -14.06
N GLY A 167 -2.70 12.32 -13.62
CA GLY A 167 -3.30 11.20 -14.36
C GLY A 167 -2.57 10.84 -15.66
N LYS A 168 -1.44 11.51 -15.96
CA LYS A 168 -0.62 11.21 -17.14
C LYS A 168 -0.05 9.80 -17.05
N MET A 169 0.04 9.16 -18.21
CA MET A 169 0.55 7.80 -18.33
C MET A 169 1.69 7.74 -19.33
N HIS A 170 2.82 7.19 -18.90
CA HIS A 170 3.98 6.92 -19.75
C HIS A 170 4.18 5.41 -19.91
N LYS A 171 4.72 4.98 -21.04
CA LYS A 171 4.92 3.57 -21.37
C LYS A 171 6.37 3.31 -21.72
N ALA A 172 6.94 2.22 -21.20
CA ALA A 172 8.29 1.78 -21.53
C ALA A 172 8.39 0.23 -21.51
N PRO A 173 9.44 -0.37 -22.09
CA PRO A 173 9.62 -1.82 -22.07
C PRO A 173 10.08 -2.37 -20.71
N SER A 174 10.65 -1.53 -19.83
CA SER A 174 11.06 -1.93 -18.48
C SER A 174 10.72 -0.86 -17.42
N PRO A 175 10.58 -1.25 -16.13
CA PRO A 175 10.41 -0.33 -15.02
C PRO A 175 11.59 0.64 -14.87
N ASP A 176 12.82 0.15 -15.08
CA ASP A 176 14.05 0.93 -14.89
C ASP A 176 14.11 2.17 -15.78
N ILE A 177 13.64 2.04 -17.03
CA ILE A 177 13.56 3.18 -17.96
C ILE A 177 12.58 4.23 -17.44
N LEU A 178 11.44 3.81 -16.88
CA LEU A 178 10.45 4.73 -16.32
C LEU A 178 10.99 5.44 -15.09
N ILE A 179 11.70 4.73 -14.20
CA ILE A 179 12.33 5.30 -13.00
C ILE A 179 13.42 6.28 -13.38
N ASN A 180 14.31 5.90 -14.30
CA ASN A 180 15.37 6.79 -14.76
C ASN A 180 14.82 8.05 -15.42
N ASN A 181 13.71 7.95 -16.16
CA ASN A 181 13.04 9.12 -16.71
C ASN A 181 12.41 9.98 -15.61
N LEU A 182 11.85 9.36 -14.56
CA LEU A 182 11.29 10.08 -13.41
C LEU A 182 12.38 10.87 -12.68
N VAL A 183 13.48 10.22 -12.29
CA VAL A 183 14.60 10.86 -11.59
C VAL A 183 15.26 11.96 -12.44
N LYS A 184 15.30 11.80 -13.77
CA LYS A 184 15.82 12.87 -14.66
C LYS A 184 14.97 14.14 -14.69
N LEU A 185 13.68 14.05 -14.35
CA LEU A 185 12.82 15.23 -14.31
C LEU A 185 13.11 16.10 -13.08
N ASP A 186 13.59 15.47 -12.00
CA ASP A 186 13.94 16.12 -10.74
C ASP A 186 15.10 15.37 -10.06
N PRO A 187 16.36 15.71 -10.44
CA PRO A 187 17.55 14.98 -9.97
C PRO A 187 17.85 15.15 -8.48
N ASP A 188 17.30 16.18 -7.85
CA ASP A 188 17.53 16.50 -6.43
C ASP A 188 16.48 15.84 -5.53
N ALA A 189 15.36 15.39 -6.10
CA ALA A 189 14.36 14.64 -5.37
C ALA A 189 14.85 13.23 -4.98
N GLU A 190 14.61 12.88 -3.71
CA GLU A 190 14.70 11.51 -3.23
C GLU A 190 13.33 10.83 -3.31
N TYR A 191 13.33 9.53 -3.57
CA TYR A 191 12.12 8.74 -3.69
C TYR A 191 12.17 7.51 -2.81
N VAL A 192 11.02 7.15 -2.26
CA VAL A 192 10.78 5.83 -1.68
C VAL A 192 9.94 5.02 -2.65
N ALA A 193 10.38 3.81 -2.96
CA ALA A 193 9.67 2.91 -3.84
C ALA A 193 9.35 1.59 -3.13
N VAL A 194 8.12 1.10 -3.27
CA VAL A 194 7.69 -0.18 -2.70
C VAL A 194 6.94 -0.99 -3.74
N GLY A 195 7.30 -2.26 -3.92
CA GLY A 195 6.71 -3.05 -5.00
C GLY A 195 7.08 -4.52 -4.98
N ASN A 196 6.50 -5.26 -5.91
CA ASN A 196 6.73 -6.69 -6.12
C ASN A 196 7.58 -6.96 -7.40
N ILE A 197 8.35 -5.95 -7.80
CA ILE A 197 9.24 -5.93 -8.96
C ILE A 197 10.65 -5.68 -8.42
N ASP A 198 11.62 -6.45 -8.89
CA ASP A 198 13.02 -6.21 -8.59
C ASP A 198 13.49 -4.94 -9.32
N LEU A 199 14.12 -4.03 -8.59
CA LEU A 199 14.71 -2.82 -9.14
C LEU A 199 16.23 -2.83 -8.96
N PRO A 200 16.99 -2.39 -9.98
CA PRO A 200 18.40 -2.12 -9.79
C PRO A 200 18.58 -0.93 -8.82
N THR A 201 19.69 -0.93 -8.11
CA THR A 201 20.05 0.15 -7.19
C THR A 201 20.11 1.48 -7.93
N ASN A 202 19.45 2.50 -7.38
CA ASN A 202 19.48 3.87 -7.87
C ASN A 202 19.71 4.79 -6.65
N ALA A 203 20.64 5.74 -6.75
CA ALA A 203 21.03 6.58 -5.62
C ALA A 203 19.88 7.45 -5.09
N ASN A 204 18.97 7.90 -5.97
CA ASN A 204 17.82 8.74 -5.61
C ASN A 204 16.59 7.92 -5.20
N VAL A 205 16.65 6.58 -5.20
CA VAL A 205 15.49 5.73 -4.94
C VAL A 205 15.80 4.67 -3.88
N SER A 206 15.24 4.85 -2.68
CA SER A 206 15.22 3.82 -1.65
C SER A 206 14.12 2.81 -1.95
N TYR A 207 14.49 1.59 -2.35
CA TYR A 207 13.56 0.52 -2.67
C TYR A 207 13.36 -0.45 -1.51
N GLU A 208 12.10 -0.73 -1.19
CA GLU A 208 11.71 -1.75 -0.22
C GLU A 208 10.79 -2.80 -0.88
N PRO A 209 11.16 -4.09 -0.88
CA PRO A 209 10.33 -5.13 -1.46
C PRO A 209 9.11 -5.41 -0.59
N LEU A 210 7.95 -5.56 -1.24
CA LEU A 210 6.76 -6.04 -0.56
C LEU A 210 6.87 -7.53 -0.24
N HIS A 211 6.16 -7.98 0.80
CA HIS A 211 6.00 -9.40 1.05
C HIS A 211 5.44 -10.13 -0.18
N LYS A 212 5.90 -11.37 -0.43
CA LYS A 212 5.51 -12.16 -1.61
C LYS A 212 3.99 -12.35 -1.78
N TRP A 213 3.26 -12.34 -0.67
CA TRP A 213 1.82 -12.51 -0.65
C TRP A 213 1.06 -11.20 -0.92
N ALA A 214 1.74 -10.06 -1.07
CA ALA A 214 1.13 -8.74 -1.27
C ALA A 214 0.28 -8.68 -2.54
N MET A 215 -0.85 -7.98 -2.45
CA MET A 215 -1.75 -7.77 -3.59
C MET A 215 -1.42 -6.45 -4.30
N PRO A 216 -1.54 -6.34 -5.63
CA PRO A 216 -1.80 -7.43 -6.57
C PRO A 216 -0.59 -8.36 -6.69
N ASN A 217 -0.81 -9.68 -6.66
CA ASN A 217 0.28 -10.65 -6.77
C ASN A 217 0.51 -11.17 -8.20
N SER A 218 -0.51 -11.12 -9.06
CA SER A 218 -0.43 -11.65 -10.44
C SER A 218 -0.05 -10.63 -11.50
N VAL A 219 0.30 -9.42 -11.07
CA VAL A 219 0.70 -8.28 -11.89
C VAL A 219 1.93 -7.63 -11.24
N SER A 220 2.92 -7.30 -12.06
CA SER A 220 4.05 -6.47 -11.65
C SER A 220 3.57 -5.07 -11.24
N TYR A 221 3.90 -4.64 -10.03
CA TYR A 221 3.46 -3.39 -9.40
C TYR A 221 4.57 -2.77 -8.56
N LEU A 222 4.71 -1.45 -8.68
CA LEU A 222 5.60 -0.62 -7.89
C LEU A 222 4.92 0.72 -7.63
N SER A 223 4.84 1.12 -6.36
CA SER A 223 4.45 2.46 -5.92
C SER A 223 5.70 3.26 -5.63
N ILE A 224 5.70 4.54 -5.98
CA ILE A 224 6.82 5.47 -5.79
C ILE A 224 6.27 6.74 -5.15
N PHE A 225 6.95 7.24 -4.13
CA PHE A 225 6.60 8.45 -3.40
C PHE A 225 7.82 9.39 -3.40
N PRO A 226 7.72 10.63 -3.93
CA PRO A 226 8.76 11.65 -3.75
C PRO A 226 8.79 12.08 -2.28
N LEU A 227 9.97 12.04 -1.67
CA LEU A 227 10.16 12.56 -0.33
C LEU A 227 10.05 14.09 -0.37
N PRO A 228 9.34 14.71 0.58
CA PRO A 228 9.37 16.16 0.72
C PRO A 228 10.81 16.59 1.02
N GLU A 229 11.23 17.72 0.44
CA GLU A 229 12.49 18.37 0.84
C GLU A 229 12.47 18.51 2.37
N ARG A 230 13.50 17.96 3.03
CA ARG A 230 13.69 18.19 4.46
C ARG A 230 13.99 19.68 4.60
N SER A 231 13.01 20.48 5.02
CA SER A 231 13.34 21.78 5.58
C SER A 231 14.12 21.50 6.86
N ASP A 232 15.38 21.91 6.89
CA ASP A 232 16.21 21.91 8.09
C ASP A 232 15.68 22.92 9.11
N ASP A 233 14.41 22.79 9.52
CA ASP A 233 13.87 23.56 10.64
C ASP A 233 14.23 22.80 11.93
N LYS A 234 15.43 23.11 12.42
CA LYS A 234 15.87 22.87 13.80
C LYS A 234 15.24 23.87 14.76
#